data_AF-A0A925DPI3-F1
#
_entry.id   AF-A0A925DPI3-F1
#
_cell.length_a   1.000
_cell.length_b   1.000
_cell.length_c   1.000
_cell.angle_alpha   90.00
_cell.angle_beta   90.00
_cell.angle_gamma   90.00
#
_symmetry.space_group_name_H-M   'P 1'
#
loop_
_entity.id
_entity.type
_entity.pdbx_description
1 polymer ?
#
loop_
_entity_poly.entity_id
_entity_poly.type
_entity_poly.pdbx_seq_one_letter_code
_entity_poly.pdbx_strand_id
1 'polypeptide(L)' 'EITITAGKEKIKTIELVDVLGQIILIESGTSNKSNQRSISISQLSSGIYFVNVITEDGKRIVKKIIKED' A
#
# COMPACT_ATOMS: atom_id res chain seq x y z
N GLU A 1 -9.52 3.23 -6.85
CA GLU A 1 -8.79 3.69 -5.65
C GLU A 1 -8.87 2.60 -4.59
N ILE A 2 -7.86 2.46 -3.74
CA ILE A 2 -7.90 1.63 -2.54
C ILE A 2 -7.57 2.47 -1.33
N THR A 3 -8.21 2.17 -0.20
CA THR A 3 -7.95 2.82 1.07
C THR A 3 -7.30 1.85 2.04
N ILE A 4 -6.21 2.27 2.65
CA ILE A 4 -5.37 1.49 3.55
C ILE A 4 -5.43 2.15 4.92
N THR A 5 -5.73 1.35 5.95
CA THR A 5 -5.80 1.80 7.34
C THR A 5 -4.93 0.91 8.23
N ALA A 6 -3.94 1.50 8.90
CA ALA A 6 -2.99 0.83 9.81
C ALA A 6 -3.42 0.86 11.28
N GLY A 7 -4.73 0.84 11.56
CA GLY A 7 -5.28 0.83 12.91
C GLY A 7 -4.86 2.06 13.71
N LYS A 8 -4.18 1.86 14.86
CA LYS A 8 -3.65 2.96 15.71
C LYS A 8 -2.25 3.44 15.27
N GLU A 9 -1.58 2.66 14.41
CA GLU A 9 -0.22 2.93 14.00
C GLU A 9 -0.17 3.92 12.83
N LYS A 10 0.92 4.67 12.76
CA LYS A 10 1.17 5.59 11.65
C LYS A 10 1.83 4.83 10.51
N ILE A 11 1.36 5.09 9.30
CA ILE A 11 1.94 4.55 8.08
C ILE A 11 3.22 5.32 7.77
N LYS A 12 4.33 4.61 7.66
CA LYS A 12 5.63 5.15 7.24
C LYS A 12 5.83 5.02 5.74
N THR A 13 5.50 3.84 5.20
CA THR A 13 5.67 3.55 3.77
C THR A 13 4.59 2.61 3.30
N ILE A 14 4.11 2.83 2.08
CA ILE A 14 3.28 1.88 1.34
C ILE A 14 4.01 1.52 0.05
N GLU A 15 4.12 0.22 -0.21
CA GLU A 15 4.62 -0.30 -1.47
C GLU A 15 3.53 -1.13 -2.11
N LEU A 16 3.32 -0.93 -3.40
CA LEU A 16 2.49 -1.81 -4.21
C LEU A 16 3.40 -2.64 -5.09
N VAL A 17 3.28 -3.95 -5.00
CA VAL A 17 4.08 -4.91 -5.77
C VAL A 17 3.21 -5.84 -6.61
N ASP A 18 3.70 -6.24 -7.77
CA ASP A 18 3.06 -7.28 -8.59
C ASP A 18 3.37 -8.70 -8.08
N VAL A 19 2.82 -9.71 -8.76
CA VAL A 19 3.05 -11.13 -8.45
C VAL A 19 4.49 -11.59 -8.67
N LEU A 20 5.28 -10.84 -9.44
CA LEU A 20 6.70 -11.10 -9.68
C LEU A 20 7.59 -10.40 -8.63
N GLY A 21 7.00 -9.63 -7.71
CA GLY A 21 7.70 -8.86 -6.69
C GLY A 21 8.25 -7.52 -7.18
N GLN A 22 7.87 -7.07 -8.38
CA GLN A 22 8.25 -5.75 -8.89
C GLN A 22 7.46 -4.67 -8.17
N ILE A 23 8.17 -3.66 -7.68
CA ILE A 23 7.53 -2.51 -7.03
C ILE A 23 6.98 -1.57 -8.10
N ILE A 24 5.67 -1.43 -8.12
CA ILE A 24 4.93 -0.57 -9.05
C ILE A 24 4.77 0.84 -8.48
N LEU A 25 4.59 0.94 -7.16
CA LEU A 25 4.41 2.21 -6.49
C LEU A 25 5.07 2.18 -5.11
N ILE A 26 5.73 3.28 -4.75
CA ILE A 26 6.21 3.56 -3.39
C ILE A 26 5.65 4.92 -2.98
N GLU A 27 4.91 4.93 -1.88
CA GLU A 27 4.54 6.16 -1.18
C GLU A 27 5.24 6.18 0.17
N SER A 28 6.19 7.10 0.32
CA SER A 28 6.92 7.35 1.57
C SER A 28 6.83 8.84 1.89
N GLY A 29 6.53 9.21 3.14
CA GLY A 29 6.50 10.64 3.46
C GLY A 29 5.92 10.99 4.82
N THR A 30 6.65 11.84 5.53
CA THR A 30 6.41 12.37 6.88
C THR A 30 5.26 13.38 6.98
N SER A 31 4.70 13.82 5.84
CA SER A 31 3.81 14.98 5.73
C SER A 31 2.40 14.74 6.27
N ASN A 32 1.94 13.49 6.25
CA ASN A 32 0.67 13.11 6.87
C ASN A 32 0.92 11.89 7.74
N LYS A 33 1.25 12.11 9.02
CA LYS A 33 1.30 11.10 10.10
C LYS A 33 -0.08 10.49 10.38
N SER A 34 -0.76 10.06 9.34
CA SER A 34 -2.08 9.44 9.35
C SER A 34 -1.90 7.94 9.41
N ASN A 35 -2.83 7.31 10.11
CA ASN A 35 -3.05 5.88 10.07
C ASN A 35 -3.80 5.44 8.81
N GLN A 36 -4.23 6.38 7.95
CA GLN A 36 -5.00 6.12 6.74
C GLN A 36 -4.38 6.79 5.50
N ARG A 37 -4.41 6.06 4.39
CA ARG A 37 -3.96 6.51 3.06
C ARG A 37 -4.84 5.96 1.95
N SER A 38 -5.02 6.74 0.90
CA SER A 38 -5.67 6.30 -0.34
C SER A 38 -4.65 6.26 -1.46
N ILE A 39 -4.66 5.18 -2.23
CA ILE A 39 -3.79 4.98 -3.39
C ILE A 39 -4.65 4.74 -4.61
N SER A 40 -4.36 5.47 -5.69
CA SER A 40 -4.99 5.20 -6.97
C SER A 40 -4.37 3.96 -7.62
N ILE A 41 -5.24 3.03 -8.02
CA ILE A 41 -4.87 1.82 -8.78
C ILE A 41 -5.55 1.78 -10.15
N SER A 42 -6.09 2.92 -10.61
CA SER A 42 -6.87 2.99 -11.85
C SER A 42 -6.06 2.70 -13.11
N GLN A 43 -4.75 2.95 -13.07
CA GLN A 43 -3.84 2.71 -14.20
C GLN A 43 -3.27 1.29 -14.21
N LEU A 44 -3.62 0.46 -13.22
CA LEU A 44 -3.13 -0.92 -13.14
C LEU A 44 -4.06 -1.84 -13.92
N SER A 45 -3.45 -2.75 -14.67
CA SER A 45 -4.17 -3.84 -15.31
C SER A 45 -4.90 -4.72 -14.29
N SER A 46 -5.92 -5.44 -14.75
CA SER A 46 -6.51 -6.51 -13.96
C SER A 46 -5.46 -7.55 -13.57
N GLY A 47 -5.49 -7.99 -12.31
CA GLY A 47 -4.49 -8.89 -11.78
C GLY A 47 -4.39 -8.88 -10.26
N ILE A 48 -3.43 -9.66 -9.76
CA ILE A 48 -3.12 -9.75 -8.34
C ILE A 48 -1.96 -8.80 -8.03
N TYR A 49 -2.10 -8.06 -6.95
CA TYR A 49 -1.06 -7.21 -6.40
C TYR A 49 -0.96 -7.42 -4.90
N PHE A 50 0.17 -7.03 -4.32
CA PHE A 50 0.35 -7.00 -2.87
C PHE A 50 0.67 -5.59 -2.42
N VAL A 51 -0.02 -5.16 -1.37
CA VAL A 51 0.24 -3.91 -0.68
C VAL A 51 1.09 -4.24 0.55
N ASN A 52 2.32 -3.77 0.56
CA ASN A 52 3.17 -3.76 1.75
C ASN A 52 2.97 -2.44 2.48
N VAL A 53 2.57 -2.51 3.74
CA VAL A 53 2.47 -1.36 4.64
C VAL A 53 3.55 -1.52 5.69
N ILE A 54 4.43 -0.53 5.77
CA ILE A 54 5.44 -0.43 6.81
C ILE A 54 4.99 0.71 7.73
N THR A 55 4.81 0.41 9.02
CA THR A 55 4.45 1.39 10.03
C THR A 55 5.70 2.04 10.65
N GLU A 56 5.52 3.16 11.34
CA GLU A 56 6.62 3.88 11.99
C GLU A 56 7.35 3.03 13.06
N ASP A 57 6.64 2.10 13.71
CA ASP A 57 7.22 1.15 14.68
C ASP A 57 7.97 -0.02 14.00
N GLY A 58 8.06 -0.03 12.67
CA GLY A 58 8.76 -1.04 11.89
C GLY A 58 7.97 -2.30 11.59
N LYS A 59 6.70 -2.42 12.02
CA LYS A 59 5.88 -3.56 11.62
C LYS A 59 5.60 -3.51 10.12
N ARG A 60 5.63 -4.69 9.50
CA ARG A 60 5.28 -4.89 8.09
C ARG A 60 4.00 -5.71 7.98
N ILE A 61 3.03 -5.18 7.26
CA ILE A 61 1.76 -5.83 6.97
C ILE A 61 1.66 -6.00 5.46
N VAL A 62 1.32 -7.20 5.00
CA VAL A 62 1.15 -7.49 3.57
C VAL A 62 -0.30 -7.88 3.31
N LYS A 63 -0.92 -7.23 2.32
CA LYS A 63 -2.30 -7.49 1.90
C LYS A 63 -2.34 -7.81 0.42
N LYS A 64 -2.89 -8.97 0.06
CA LYS A 64 -3.23 -9.28 -1.33
C LYS A 64 -4.45 -8.47 -1.75
N ILE A 65 -4.39 -7.87 -2.93
CA ILE A 65 -5.53 -7.26 -3.62
C ILE A 65 -5.71 -7.94 -4.98
N ILE A 66 -6.96 -8.01 -5.42
CA ILE A 66 -7.33 -8.47 -6.76
C ILE A 66 -7.97 -7.27 -7.43
N LYS A 67 -7.35 -6.76 -8.50
CA LYS A 67 -7.93 -5.72 -9.35
C LYS A 67 -8.70 -6.43 -10.46
N GLU A 68 -9.98 -6.14 -10.53
CA GLU A 68 -10.90 -6.52 -11.61
C GLU A 68 -11.32 -5.24 -12.34
N ASP A 69 -11.57 -5.31 -13.64
CA ASP A 69 -11.96 -4.17 -14.48
C ASP A 69 -13.35 -3.61 -14.14
#